data_AF-A0A3M1V3P3-F1
#
_entry.id   AF-A0A3M1V3P3-F1
#
_cell.length_a   1.000
_cell.length_b   1.000
_cell.length_c   1.000
_cell.angle_alpha   90.00
_cell.angle_beta   90.00
_cell.angle_gamma   90.00
#
_symmetry.space_group_name_H-M   'P 1'
#
loop_
_entity.id
_entity.type
_entity.pdbx_description
1 polymer ?
#
loop_
_entity_poly.entity_id
_entity_poly.type
_entity_poly.pdbx_seq_one_letter_code
_entity_poly.pdbx_strand_id
1 'polypeptide(L)'
;MAQRVETYRNLLAQTPVDEIEVNEEPVVLFRAHENTWIEAVVRFLVEPKRAGPVKTRIFRQSLARLNAEPQRVLFPAGDAR
;
A
#
# COMPACT_ATOMS: atom_id res chain seq x y z
N MET A 1 11.67 11.50 3.44
CA MET A 1 10.50 11.39 2.54
C MET A 1 9.37 12.32 2.99
N ALA A 2 8.90 12.27 4.24
CA ALA A 2 7.89 13.20 4.79
C ALA A 2 8.17 14.68 4.48
N GLN A 3 9.35 15.21 4.82
CA GLN A 3 9.73 16.60 4.50
C GLN A 3 9.69 16.94 2.99
N ARG A 4 9.97 15.96 2.11
CA ARG A 4 9.85 16.15 0.65
C ARG A 4 8.39 16.17 0.20
N VAL A 5 7.51 15.44 0.89
CA VAL A 5 6.08 15.46 0.65
C VAL A 5 5.48 16.77 1.12
N GLU A 6 5.87 17.25 2.31
CA GLU A 6 5.47 18.58 2.80
C GLU A 6 5.89 19.67 1.83
N THR A 7 7.13 19.62 1.34
CA THR A 7 7.61 20.55 0.30
C THR A 7 6.78 20.43 -0.99
N TYR A 8 6.45 19.21 -1.42
CA TYR A 8 5.64 18.98 -2.61
C TYR A 8 4.19 19.46 -2.44
N ARG A 9 3.57 19.24 -1.27
CA ARG A 9 2.25 19.78 -0.91
C ARG A 9 2.25 21.31 -0.95
N ASN A 10 3.28 21.95 -0.39
CA ASN A 10 3.45 23.40 -0.41
C ASN A 10 3.61 23.97 -1.83
N LEU A 11 4.26 23.22 -2.73
CA LEU A 11 4.39 23.60 -4.15
C LEU A 11 3.07 23.38 -4.92
N LEU A 12 2.36 22.27 -4.67
CA LEU A 12 1.06 22.00 -5.29
C LEU A 12 0.00 23.03 -4.89
N ALA A 13 0.00 23.48 -3.64
CA ALA A 13 -0.91 24.53 -3.15
C ALA A 13 -0.75 25.88 -3.87
N GLN A 14 0.37 26.10 -4.57
CA GLN A 14 0.61 27.29 -5.37
C GLN A 14 0.13 27.15 -6.82
N THR A 15 -0.42 25.99 -7.19
CA THR A 15 -0.96 25.71 -8.52
C THR A 15 -2.49 25.61 -8.46
N PRO A 16 -3.22 25.97 -9.53
CA PRO A 16 -4.68 25.82 -9.60
C PRO A 16 -5.14 24.36 -9.74
N VAL A 17 -4.30 23.40 -9.34
CA VAL A 17 -4.62 21.98 -9.32
C VAL A 17 -5.33 21.69 -8.00
N ASP A 18 -6.65 21.62 -8.06
CA ASP A 18 -7.42 21.06 -6.96
C ASP A 18 -7.27 19.52 -6.91
N GLU A 19 -7.20 18.98 -5.69
CA GLU A 19 -7.46 17.57 -5.34
C GLU A 19 -6.40 16.47 -5.63
N ILE A 20 -5.11 16.70 -5.30
CA ILE A 20 -4.20 15.55 -5.07
C ILE A 20 -3.99 15.38 -3.56
N GLU A 21 -4.69 14.41 -2.97
CA GLU A 21 -4.49 14.01 -1.57
C GLU A 21 -3.17 13.24 -1.45
N VAL A 22 -2.08 13.96 -1.21
CA VAL A 22 -0.75 13.35 -1.04
C VAL A 22 -0.63 12.88 0.41
N ASN A 23 -0.84 11.60 0.70
CA ASN A 23 -0.69 11.06 2.05
C ASN A 23 0.77 10.70 2.37
N GLU A 24 1.29 11.25 3.49
CA GLU A 24 2.66 11.04 3.94
C GLU A 24 2.86 9.69 4.63
N GLU A 25 1.82 9.20 5.30
CA GLU A 25 1.82 7.94 6.02
C GLU A 25 1.39 6.77 5.13
N PRO A 26 1.89 5.56 5.40
CA PRO A 26 1.41 4.38 4.70
C PRO A 26 -0.06 4.10 5.04
N VAL A 27 -0.85 3.76 4.03
CA VAL A 27 -2.27 3.45 4.18
C VAL A 27 -2.54 2.04 3.68
N VAL A 28 -3.39 1.30 4.38
CA VAL A 28 -3.91 0.00 3.95
C VAL A 28 -5.38 0.16 3.63
N LEU A 29 -5.75 -0.07 2.38
CA LEU A 29 -7.13 -0.06 1.93
C LEU A 29 -7.60 -1.49 1.71
N PHE A 30 -8.80 -1.80 2.17
CA PHE A 30 -9.45 -3.09 1.90
C PHE A 30 -10.62 -2.87 0.96
N ARG A 31 -10.68 -3.66 -0.11
CA ARG A 31 -11.80 -3.70 -1.06
C ARG A 31 -12.41 -5.09 -1.05
N ALA A 32 -13.69 -5.17 -0.73
CA ALA A 32 -14.47 -6.40 -0.86
C ALA A 32 -14.95 -6.56 -2.30
N HIS A 33 -14.79 -7.77 -2.84
CA HIS A 33 -15.32 -8.17 -4.14
C HIS A 33 -16.55 -9.07 -3.96
N GLU A 34 -17.40 -9.12 -4.99
CA GLU A 34 -18.64 -9.92 -4.97
C GLU A 34 -18.38 -11.43 -4.81
N ASN A 35 -17.19 -11.90 -5.22
CA ASN A 35 -16.77 -13.29 -5.18
C ASN A 35 -16.07 -13.68 -3.87
N THR A 36 -16.37 -13.02 -2.75
CA THR A 36 -15.81 -13.24 -1.39
C THR A 36 -14.33 -12.89 -1.20
N TRP A 37 -13.67 -12.37 -2.24
CA TRP A 37 -12.29 -11.92 -2.14
C TRP A 37 -12.19 -10.56 -1.47
N ILE A 38 -11.16 -10.39 -0.63
CA ILE A 38 -10.78 -9.09 -0.10
C ILE A 38 -9.43 -8.72 -0.70
N GLU A 39 -9.39 -7.64 -1.46
CA GLU A 39 -8.16 -7.02 -1.93
C GLU A 39 -7.61 -6.09 -0.84
N ALA A 40 -6.34 -6.28 -0.46
CA ALA A 40 -5.62 -5.40 0.46
C ALA A 40 -4.57 -4.59 -0.31
N VAL A 41 -4.78 -3.29 -0.43
CA VAL A 41 -3.88 -2.36 -1.12
C VAL A 41 -3.05 -1.60 -0.09
N VAL A 42 -1.74 -1.84 -0.09
CA VAL A 42 -0.79 -1.09 0.75
C VAL A 42 -0.18 0.03 -0.08
N ARG A 43 -0.53 1.27 0.24
CA ARG A 43 0.09 2.48 -0.33
C ARG A 43 1.15 2.99 0.65
N PHE A 44 2.35 3.26 0.16
CA PHE A 44 3.44 3.77 0.97
C PHE A 44 4.39 4.62 0.14
N LEU A 45 5.03 5.58 0.78
CA LEU A 45 6.06 6.40 0.16
C LEU A 45 7.44 5.84 0.48
N VAL A 46 8.28 5.75 -0.55
CA VAL A 46 9.64 5.21 -0.44
C VAL A 46 10.55 5.93 -1.43
N GLU A 47 11.84 5.97 -1.12
CA GLU A 47 12.83 6.40 -2.09
C GLU A 47 12.82 5.46 -3.31
N PRO A 48 12.80 5.98 -4.55
CA PRO A 48 12.65 5.15 -5.76
C PRO A 48 13.67 4.01 -5.85
N LYS A 49 14.93 4.27 -5.49
CA LYS A 49 16.01 3.27 -5.47
C LYS A 49 15.78 2.12 -4.48
N ARG A 50 14.91 2.31 -3.49
CA ARG A 50 14.58 1.33 -2.45
C ARG A 50 13.22 0.68 -2.67
N ALA A 51 12.48 1.04 -3.71
CA ALA A 51 11.12 0.57 -3.94
C ALA A 51 11.02 -0.96 -4.00
N GLY A 52 11.89 -1.61 -4.78
CA GLY A 52 11.93 -3.07 -4.89
C GLY A 52 12.18 -3.78 -3.55
N PRO A 53 13.32 -3.51 -2.87
CA PRO A 53 13.62 -4.14 -1.58
C PRO A 53 12.56 -3.90 -0.51
N VAL A 54 12.01 -2.68 -0.42
CA VAL A 54 10.98 -2.35 0.57
C VAL A 54 9.66 -3.06 0.25
N LYS A 55 9.23 -3.09 -1.02
CA LYS A 55 8.05 -3.84 -1.46
C LYS A 55 8.18 -5.32 -1.11
N THR A 56 9.31 -5.95 -1.44
CA THR A 56 9.55 -7.37 -1.13
C THR A 56 9.52 -7.65 0.36
N ARG A 57 10.10 -6.77 1.18
CA ARG A 57 10.08 -6.91 2.64
C ARG A 57 8.67 -6.82 3.21
N ILE A 58 7.90 -5.81 2.81
CA ILE A 58 6.50 -5.63 3.24
C ILE A 58 5.70 -6.88 2.85
N PHE A 59 5.80 -7.31 1.60
CA PHE A 59 5.05 -8.47 1.10
C PHE A 59 5.34 -9.75 1.89
N ARG A 60 6.62 -10.09 2.11
CA ARG A 60 7.02 -11.28 2.87
C ARG A 60 6.54 -11.22 4.33
N GLN A 61 6.69 -10.08 4.99
CA GLN A 61 6.26 -9.92 6.38
C GLN A 61 4.73 -9.98 6.52
N SER A 62 4.00 -9.34 5.61
CA SER A 62 2.54 -9.39 5.58
C SER A 62 2.05 -10.82 5.34
N LEU A 63 2.57 -11.52 4.33
CA LEU A 63 2.19 -12.90 4.07
C LEU A 63 2.47 -13.83 5.26
N ALA A 64 3.64 -13.70 5.90
CA ALA A 64 3.98 -14.51 7.07
C ALA A 64 2.97 -14.31 8.21
N ARG A 65 2.57 -13.05 8.48
CA ARG A 65 1.59 -12.73 9.52
C ARG A 65 0.18 -13.18 9.16
N LEU A 66 -0.22 -13.05 7.89
CA LEU A 66 -1.55 -13.46 7.44
C LEU A 66 -1.69 -14.99 7.44
N ASN A 67 -0.66 -15.72 7.00
CA ASN A 67 -0.66 -17.19 7.02
C ASN A 67 -0.61 -17.78 8.44
N ALA A 68 -0.18 -17.01 9.45
CA ALA A 68 -0.22 -17.44 10.84
C ALA A 68 -1.65 -17.47 11.43
N GLU A 69 -2.64 -16.91 10.72
CA GLU A 69 -4.03 -16.79 11.16
C GLU A 69 -5.00 -17.52 10.20
N PRO A 70 -4.86 -18.85 9.99
CA PRO A 70 -5.60 -19.59 8.96
C PRO A 70 -7.11 -19.69 9.20
N GLN A 71 -7.57 -19.41 10.43
CA GLN A 71 -9.00 -19.34 10.75
C GLN A 71 -9.63 -18.00 10.34
N ARG A 72 -8.81 -16.99 10.00
CA ARG A 72 -9.26 -15.62 9.70
C ARG A 72 -8.98 -15.22 8.26
N VAL A 73 -7.90 -15.74 7.66
CA VAL A 73 -7.47 -15.40 6.31
C VAL A 73 -7.12 -16.68 5.55
N LEU A 74 -7.64 -16.79 4.33
CA LEU A 74 -7.32 -17.86 3.40
C LEU A 74 -6.83 -17.25 2.09
N PHE A 75 -5.81 -17.88 1.50
CA PHE A 75 -5.29 -17.56 0.18
C PHE A 75 -5.72 -18.64 -0.82
N PRO A 76 -5.76 -18.34 -2.13
CA PRO A 76 -6.13 -19.34 -3.13
C PRO A 76 -5.18 -20.54 -3.05
N ALA A 77 -5.74 -21.74 -3.14
CA ALA A 77 -4.95 -22.96 -3.22
C ALA A 77 -4.37 -23.08 -4.64
N GLY A 78 -3.13 -22.65 -4.82
CA GLY A 78 -2.38 -22.80 -6.08
C GLY A 78 -2.18 -21.50 -6.86
N ASP A 79 -1.66 -21.64 -8.08
CA ASP A 79 -1.43 -20.53 -9.00
C ASP A 79 -2.75 -20.22 -9.71
N ALA A 80 -3.44 -19.16 -9.29
CA ALA A 80 -4.70 -18.70 -9.91
C ALA A 80 -4.47 -17.79 -11.14
N ARG A 81 -3.32 -17.95 -11.80
CA ARG A 81 -2.92 -17.18 -12.99
C ARG A 81 -3.56 -17.69 -14.26
#